data_AF-A0A1H9ENK4-F1
#
_entry.id   AF-A0A1H9ENK4-F1
#
_cell.length_a   1.000
_cell.length_b   1.000
_cell.length_c   1.000
_cell.angle_alpha   90.00
_cell.angle_beta   90.00
_cell.angle_gamma   90.00
#
_symmetry.space_group_name_H-M   'P 1'
#
loop_
_entity.id
_entity.type
_entity.pdbx_description
1 polymer ?
#
loop_
_entity_poly.entity_id
_entity_poly.type
_entity_poly.pdbx_seq_one_letter_code
_entity_poly.pdbx_strand_id
1 'polypeptide(L)'
;MVIDKKQIRSDRWLKMMMRTGVPVAIVSILCLWLGQLMASPALGSVFLVTMPIALLIGFIYNIRYVMLALRARRQAADSSSNHE
;
A
#
# COMPACT_ATOMS: atom_id res chain seq x y z
N MET A 1 -6.08 21.75 14.97
CA MET A 1 -6.38 21.04 13.70
C MET A 1 -5.86 19.62 13.77
N VAL A 2 -6.71 18.66 14.15
CA VAL A 2 -6.37 17.24 14.04
C VAL A 2 -7.06 16.75 12.79
N ILE A 3 -6.32 16.61 11.69
CA ILE A 3 -6.77 15.80 10.54
C ILE A 3 -7.24 14.49 11.15
N ASP A 4 -8.50 14.10 10.95
CA ASP A 4 -9.03 12.85 11.49
C ASP A 4 -8.38 11.67 10.76
N LYS A 5 -7.15 11.37 11.16
CA LYS A 5 -6.35 10.23 10.72
C LYS A 5 -7.07 8.92 11.06
N LYS A 6 -8.06 8.92 11.98
CA LYS A 6 -8.79 7.71 12.33
C LYS A 6 -9.70 7.28 11.18
N GLN A 7 -10.34 8.17 10.43
CA GLN A 7 -11.18 7.74 9.29
C GLN A 7 -10.35 7.10 8.17
N ILE A 8 -9.20 7.67 7.81
CA ILE A 8 -8.31 7.10 6.79
C ILE A 8 -7.70 5.77 7.26
N ARG A 9 -7.43 5.63 8.57
CA ARG A 9 -6.87 4.41 9.18
C ARG A 9 -7.94 3.37 9.56
N SER A 10 -9.22 3.74 9.55
CA SER A 10 -10.38 2.89 9.85
C SER A 10 -10.85 2.09 8.64
N ASP A 11 -10.37 2.42 7.43
CA ASP A 11 -10.80 1.72 6.23
C ASP A 11 -10.30 0.27 6.27
N ARG A 12 -11.25 -0.65 6.46
CA ARG A 12 -10.99 -2.08 6.69
C ARG A 12 -10.28 -2.69 5.48
N TRP A 13 -10.54 -2.18 4.28
CA TRP A 13 -9.86 -2.56 3.04
C TRP A 13 -8.39 -2.13 3.02
N LEU A 14 -8.08 -0.91 3.45
CA LEU A 14 -6.72 -0.40 3.49
C LEU A 14 -5.86 -1.19 4.48
N LYS A 15 -6.42 -1.51 5.66
CA LYS A 15 -5.77 -2.40 6.63
C LYS A 15 -5.55 -3.80 6.10
N MET A 16 -6.51 -4.35 5.36
CA MET A 16 -6.42 -5.71 4.83
C MET A 16 -5.34 -5.78 3.74
N MET A 17 -5.29 -4.81 2.83
CA MET A 17 -4.21 -4.69 1.83
C MET A 17 -2.84 -4.46 2.45
N MET A 18 -2.73 -3.70 3.53
CA MET A 18 -1.45 -3.55 4.23
C MET A 18 -1.03 -4.86 4.90
N ARG A 19 -1.99 -5.61 5.47
CA ARG A 19 -1.73 -6.89 6.13
C ARG A 19 -1.39 -8.02 5.17
N THR A 20 -1.84 -7.98 3.92
CA THR A 20 -1.52 -8.99 2.90
C THR A 20 -0.36 -8.57 2.01
N GLY A 21 -0.35 -7.31 1.55
CA GLY A 21 0.66 -6.78 0.64
C GLY A 21 2.04 -6.69 1.25
N VAL A 22 2.15 -6.29 2.53
CA VAL A 22 3.45 -6.21 3.22
C VAL A 22 4.13 -7.58 3.34
N PRO A 23 3.48 -8.66 3.85
CA PRO A 23 4.11 -9.97 3.89
C PRO A 23 4.45 -10.50 2.49
N VAL A 24 3.61 -10.27 1.47
CA VAL A 24 3.92 -10.67 0.09
C VAL A 24 5.16 -9.94 -0.44
N ALA A 25 5.29 -8.64 -0.17
CA ALA A 25 6.47 -7.87 -0.56
C ALA A 25 7.74 -8.35 0.17
N ILE A 26 7.64 -8.64 1.47
CA ILE A 26 8.75 -9.20 2.27
C ILE A 26 9.19 -10.55 1.69
N VAL A 27 8.26 -11.46 1.42
CA VAL A 27 8.56 -12.77 0.83
C VAL A 27 9.22 -12.60 -0.54
N SER A 28 8.73 -11.68 -1.37
CA SER A 28 9.34 -11.39 -2.67
C SER A 28 10.79 -10.92 -2.54
N ILE A 29 11.06 -9.97 -1.64
CA ILE A 29 12.42 -9.45 -1.41
C ILE A 29 13.34 -10.54 -0.85
N LEU A 30 12.84 -11.37 0.09
CA LEU A 30 13.61 -12.48 0.65
C LEU A 30 13.93 -13.55 -0.40
N CYS A 31 12.97 -13.90 -1.27
CA CYS A 31 13.21 -14.81 -2.39
C CYS A 31 14.24 -14.26 -3.38
N LEU A 32 14.22 -12.95 -3.66
CA LEU A 32 15.23 -12.32 -4.50
C LEU A 32 16.63 -12.43 -3.86
N TRP A 33 16.75 -12.07 -2.60
CA TRP A 33 18.01 -12.07 -1.87
C TRP A 33 18.58 -13.49 -1.72
N LEU A 34 17.75 -14.46 -1.32
CA LEU A 34 18.16 -15.86 -1.20
C LEU A 34 18.44 -16.50 -2.55
N GLY A 35 17.67 -16.17 -3.58
CA GLY A 35 17.92 -16.63 -4.95
C GLY A 35 19.25 -16.12 -5.50
N GLN A 36 19.60 -14.87 -5.20
CA GLN A 36 20.88 -14.28 -5.56
C GLN A 36 22.05 -14.88 -4.77
N LEU A 37 21.90 -15.09 -3.45
CA LEU A 37 22.96 -15.67 -2.62
C LEU A 37 23.25 -17.14 -2.96
N MET A 38 22.22 -17.91 -3.28
CA MET A 38 22.32 -19.35 -3.56
C MET A 38 22.44 -19.68 -5.04
N ALA A 39 22.49 -18.66 -5.92
CA ALA A 39 22.48 -18.80 -7.39
C ALA A 39 21.40 -19.78 -7.91
N SER A 40 20.26 -19.85 -7.22
CA SER A 40 19.21 -20.84 -7.51
C SER A 40 18.18 -20.24 -8.47
N PRO A 41 18.06 -20.77 -9.71
CA PRO A 41 17.12 -20.24 -10.70
C PRO A 41 15.65 -20.38 -10.28
N ALA A 42 15.32 -21.37 -9.45
CA ALA A 42 13.96 -21.58 -8.96
C ALA A 42 13.46 -20.40 -8.09
N LEU A 43 14.32 -19.86 -7.22
CA LEU A 43 13.97 -18.71 -6.36
C LEU A 43 13.82 -17.42 -7.18
N GLY A 44 14.59 -17.26 -8.25
CA GLY A 44 14.44 -16.16 -9.20
C GLY A 44 13.10 -16.20 -9.95
N SER A 45 12.64 -17.37 -10.37
CA SER A 45 11.32 -17.53 -11.00
C SER A 45 10.17 -17.20 -10.05
N VAL A 46 10.27 -17.60 -8.77
CA VAL A 46 9.26 -17.24 -7.76
C VAL A 46 9.21 -15.72 -7.57
N PHE A 47 10.37 -15.06 -7.47
CA PHE A 47 10.44 -13.59 -7.41
C PHE A 47 9.77 -12.92 -8.62
N LEU A 48 10.05 -13.40 -9.84
CA LEU A 48 9.48 -12.83 -11.07
C LEU A 48 7.95 -12.87 -11.10
N VAL A 49 7.33 -13.86 -10.45
CA VAL A 49 5.86 -13.96 -10.36
C VAL A 49 5.32 -13.14 -9.18
N THR A 50 5.97 -13.17 -8.02
CA THR A 50 5.49 -12.45 -6.83
C THR A 50 5.69 -10.94 -6.92
N MET A 51 6.72 -10.49 -7.62
CA MET A 51 7.07 -9.07 -7.79
C MET A 51 5.95 -8.24 -8.46
N PRO A 52 5.41 -8.61 -9.64
CA PRO A 52 4.32 -7.84 -10.25
C PRO A 52 3.05 -7.84 -9.39
N ILE A 53 2.75 -8.93 -8.68
CA ILE A 53 1.61 -9.02 -7.75
C ILE A 53 1.79 -8.06 -6.58
N ALA A 54 2.98 -8.07 -5.94
CA ALA A 54 3.31 -7.15 -4.87
C ALA A 54 3.22 -5.68 -5.33
N LEU A 55 3.71 -5.41 -6.54
CA LEU A 55 3.73 -4.08 -7.13
C LEU A 55 2.31 -3.58 -7.45
N LEU A 56 1.44 -4.44 -7.99
CA LEU A 56 0.03 -4.14 -8.21
C LEU A 56 -0.70 -3.83 -6.90
N ILE A 57 -0.52 -4.66 -5.87
CA ILE A 57 -1.15 -4.44 -4.56
C ILE A 57 -0.66 -3.11 -3.95
N GLY A 58 0.65 -2.83 -4.01
CA GLY A 58 1.23 -1.58 -3.54
C GLY A 58 0.72 -0.35 -4.33
N PHE A 59 0.53 -0.50 -5.64
CA PHE A 59 0.01 0.57 -6.48
C PHE A 59 -1.45 0.90 -6.18
N ILE A 60 -2.31 -0.12 -6.06
CA ILE A 60 -3.72 0.04 -5.68
C ILE A 60 -3.80 0.68 -4.28
N TYR A 61 -2.91 0.30 -3.36
CA TYR A 61 -2.85 0.89 -2.01
C TYR A 61 -2.56 2.39 -2.08
N ASN A 62 -1.52 2.77 -2.83
CA ASN A 62 -1.13 4.16 -3.00
C ASN A 62 -2.24 5.00 -3.63
N ILE A 63 -2.89 4.52 -4.70
CA ILE A 63 -4.02 5.22 -5.32
C ILE A 63 -5.13 5.46 -4.29
N ARG A 64 -5.49 4.42 -3.54
CA ARG A 64 -6.62 4.52 -2.61
C ARG A 64 -6.30 5.46 -1.46
N TYR A 65 -5.08 5.41 -0.93
CA TYR A 65 -4.59 6.34 0.08
C TYR A 65 -4.64 7.80 -0.42
N VAL A 66 -4.12 8.07 -1.63
CA VAL A 66 -4.14 9.41 -2.23
C VAL A 66 -5.57 9.91 -2.42
N MET A 67 -6.49 9.05 -2.87
CA MET A 67 -7.89 9.43 -3.05
C MET A 67 -8.57 9.81 -1.74
N LEU A 68 -8.35 9.04 -0.67
CA LEU A 68 -8.85 9.38 0.67
C LEU A 68 -8.23 10.69 1.18
N ALA A 69 -6.92 10.87 0.99
CA ALA A 69 -6.24 12.10 1.38
C ALA A 69 -6.78 13.33 0.62
N LEU A 70 -7.03 13.21 -0.69
CA LEU A 70 -7.66 14.27 -1.50
C LEU A 70 -9.07 14.59 -1.01
N ARG A 71 -9.88 13.57 -0.72
CA ARG A 71 -11.25 13.75 -0.19
C ARG A 71 -11.23 14.46 1.15
N ALA A 72 -10.35 14.08 2.07
CA ALA A 72 -10.20 14.73 3.37
C ALA A 72 -9.77 16.21 3.23
N ARG A 73 -8.88 16.53 2.27
CA ARG A 73 -8.48 17.91 1.98
C ARG A 73 -9.63 18.76 1.44
N ARG A 74 -10.45 18.21 0.54
CA ARG A 74 -11.63 18.92 0.01
C ARG A 74 -12.67 19.22 1.08
N GLN A 75 -12.98 18.25 1.95
CA GLN A 75 -13.92 18.44 3.05
C GLN A 75 -13.43 19.51 4.06
N ALA A 76 -12.13 19.55 4.32
CA ALA A 76 -11.54 20.60 5.16
C ALA A 76 -11.67 22.00 4.55
N ALA A 77 -11.52 22.12 3.22
CA ALA A 77 -11.67 23.39 2.51
C ALA A 77 -13.14 23.88 2.45
N ASP A 78 -14.09 22.97 2.20
CA ASP A 78 -15.53 23.30 2.19
C ASP A 78 -16.06 23.67 3.59
N SER A 79 -15.46 23.13 4.65
CA SER A 79 -15.85 23.48 6.03
C SER A 79 -15.38 24.88 6.45
N SER A 80 -14.34 25.41 5.82
CA SER A 80 -13.82 26.76 6.08
C SER A 80 -14.57 27.86 5.34
N SER A 81 -15.25 27.57 4.24
CA SER A 81 -16.02 28.57 3.46
C SER A 81 -17.46 28.77 3.94
N ASN A 82 -17.97 27.88 4.80
CA ASN A 82 -19.35 27.92 5.30
C ASN A 82 -19.48 28.63 6.66
N HIS A 83 -18.41 29.29 7.12
CA HIS A 83 -18.31 29.97 8.41
C HIS A 83 -17.98 31.48 8.29
N GLU A 84 -18.03 32.03 7.07
CA GLU A 84 -17.98 33.48 6.80
C GLU A 84 -19.39 34.07 6.61
#